data_AF-A0A932Q0S7-F1
#
_entry.id   AF-A0A932Q0S7-F1
#
_cell.length_a   1.000
_cell.length_b   1.000
_cell.length_c   1.000
_cell.angle_alpha   90.00
_cell.angle_beta   90.00
_cell.angle_gamma   90.00
#
_symmetry.space_group_name_H-M   'P 1'
#
loop_
_entity.id
_entity.type
_entity.pdbx_description
1 polymer ?
#
loop_
_entity_poly.entity_id
_entity_poly.type
_entity_poly.pdbx_seq_one_letter_code
_entity_poly.pdbx_strand_id
1 'polypeptide(L)'
;EMPRAWRSPEFTRAVAQGAEHLLNQFARDEYNVLGAFPPFEPRDAFLALRVLARLGLAPDARGARVIEKIWGKQNAGARWDVEKDLSAETFAHFDANALSKWATLAVLRIVTRLNFAQVSRGVESG
;
A
#
# COMPACT_ATOMS: atom_id res chain seq x y z
N GLU A 1 -0.75 12.82 -12.16
CA GLU A 1 -1.31 13.72 -11.13
C GLU A 1 -1.94 14.89 -11.85
N MET A 2 -3.06 15.40 -11.37
CA MET A 2 -3.69 16.57 -12.00
C MET A 2 -2.78 17.81 -11.83
N PRO A 3 -2.53 18.60 -12.90
CA PRO A 3 -1.69 19.79 -12.83
C PRO A 3 -2.17 20.75 -11.74
N ARG A 4 -1.24 21.39 -11.00
CA ARG A 4 -1.59 22.30 -9.89
C ARG A 4 -2.56 23.41 -10.33
N ALA A 5 -2.35 23.95 -11.53
CA ALA A 5 -3.20 24.99 -12.10
C ALA A 5 -4.67 24.57 -12.29
N TRP A 6 -4.97 23.27 -12.29
CA TRP A 6 -6.31 22.72 -12.51
C TRP A 6 -6.95 22.21 -11.21
N ARG A 7 -6.26 22.30 -10.07
CA ARG A 7 -6.78 21.83 -8.78
C ARG A 7 -7.70 22.89 -8.19
N SER A 8 -9.00 22.63 -8.23
CA SER A 8 -9.96 23.44 -7.50
C SER A 8 -9.86 23.20 -5.97
N PRO A 9 -10.39 24.12 -5.14
CA PRO A 9 -10.53 23.88 -3.71
C PRO A 9 -11.32 22.59 -3.40
N GLU A 10 -12.35 22.30 -4.18
CA GLU A 10 -13.19 21.09 -4.04
C GLU A 10 -12.39 19.83 -4.32
N PHE A 11 -11.56 19.84 -5.38
CA PHE A 11 -10.65 18.74 -5.67
C PHE A 11 -9.69 18.49 -4.52
N THR A 12 -9.09 19.54 -3.98
CA THR A 12 -8.14 19.44 -2.86
C THR A 12 -8.82 18.87 -1.61
N ARG A 13 -10.05 19.32 -1.33
CA ARG A 13 -10.87 18.80 -0.22
C ARG A 13 -11.22 17.32 -0.42
N ALA A 14 -11.63 16.94 -1.63
CA ALA A 14 -11.95 15.55 -1.95
C ALA A 14 -10.74 14.62 -1.81
N VAL A 15 -9.56 15.07 -2.24
CA VAL A 15 -8.30 14.32 -2.05
C VAL A 15 -7.98 14.15 -0.56
N ALA A 16 -8.10 15.21 0.24
CA ALA A 16 -7.86 15.15 1.68
C ALA A 16 -8.84 14.21 2.40
N GLN A 17 -10.14 14.30 2.07
CA GLN A 17 -11.16 13.41 2.61
C GLN A 17 -10.93 11.95 2.22
N GLY A 18 -10.54 11.70 0.98
CA GLY A 18 -10.16 10.37 0.51
C GLY A 18 -8.96 9.81 1.27
N ALA A 19 -7.90 10.59 1.42
CA ALA A 19 -6.72 10.19 2.21
C ALA A 19 -7.10 9.84 3.66
N GLU A 20 -7.87 10.69 4.31
CA GLU A 20 -8.31 10.47 5.69
C GLU A 20 -9.23 9.25 5.81
N HIS A 21 -10.08 8.99 4.82
CA HIS A 21 -10.88 7.77 4.76
C HIS A 21 -10.01 6.50 4.71
N LEU A 22 -8.98 6.47 3.84
CA LEU A 22 -8.05 5.34 3.77
C LEU A 22 -7.30 5.16 5.11
N LEU A 23 -6.82 6.25 5.70
CA LEU A 23 -6.11 6.18 6.98
C LEU A 23 -7.00 5.69 8.13
N ASN A 24 -8.27 6.07 8.15
CA ASN A 24 -9.23 5.58 9.14
C ASN A 24 -9.57 4.11 8.96
N GLN A 25 -9.64 3.62 7.71
CA GLN A 25 -9.76 2.19 7.45
C GLN A 25 -8.52 1.41 7.95
N PHE A 26 -7.30 1.96 7.82
CA PHE A 26 -6.11 1.36 8.45
C PHE A 26 -6.18 1.34 9.98
N ALA A 27 -6.66 2.42 10.60
CA ALA A 27 -6.81 2.48 12.06
C ALA A 27 -7.77 1.40 12.59
N ARG A 28 -8.80 1.07 11.81
CA ARG A 28 -9.80 0.04 12.11
C ARG A 28 -9.39 -1.37 11.68
N ASP A 29 -8.23 -1.52 11.04
CA ASP A 29 -7.75 -2.78 10.50
C ASP A 29 -8.69 -3.40 9.45
N GLU A 30 -9.39 -2.55 8.69
CA GLU A 30 -10.39 -2.97 7.69
C GLU A 30 -9.75 -3.38 6.35
N TYR A 31 -8.44 -3.22 6.20
CA TYR A 31 -7.70 -3.61 5.00
C TYR A 31 -7.20 -5.04 5.07
N ASN A 32 -7.33 -5.74 3.94
CA ASN A 32 -6.67 -7.01 3.74
C ASN A 32 -5.19 -6.75 3.46
N VAL A 33 -4.37 -7.08 4.46
CA VAL A 33 -2.90 -7.21 4.33
C VAL A 33 -2.55 -8.51 3.58
N LEU A 34 -3.54 -9.39 3.42
CA LEU A 34 -3.50 -10.59 2.60
C LEU A 34 -3.44 -10.15 1.14
N GLY A 35 -2.22 -10.02 0.61
CA GLY A 35 -1.96 -9.59 -0.74
C GLY A 35 -2.68 -10.45 -1.77
N ALA A 36 -3.88 -10.01 -2.16
CA ALA A 36 -4.55 -10.49 -3.35
C ALA A 36 -3.71 -10.05 -4.55
N PHE A 37 -3.22 -11.00 -5.34
CA PHE A 37 -2.71 -10.67 -6.66
C PHE A 37 -3.59 -11.30 -7.72
N PRO A 38 -4.08 -10.52 -8.69
CA PRO A 38 -3.95 -9.06 -8.82
C PRO A 38 -4.67 -8.28 -7.69
N PRO A 39 -4.30 -7.00 -7.45
CA PRO A 39 -4.94 -6.15 -6.45
C PRO A 39 -6.36 -5.79 -6.94
N PHE A 40 -7.28 -6.74 -6.82
CA PHE A 40 -8.65 -6.62 -7.27
C PHE A 40 -9.60 -6.20 -6.14
N GLU A 41 -9.16 -6.32 -4.89
CA GLU A 41 -9.98 -5.95 -3.75
C GLU A 41 -9.88 -4.44 -3.48
N PRO A 42 -11.00 -3.72 -3.38
CA PRO A 42 -11.03 -2.31 -2.98
C PRO A 42 -10.37 -2.04 -1.62
N ARG A 43 -10.23 -3.09 -0.81
CA ARG A 43 -9.59 -3.10 0.52
C ARG A 43 -8.20 -3.72 0.51
N ASP A 44 -7.49 -3.65 -0.61
CA ASP A 44 -6.08 -4.02 -0.70
C ASP A 44 -5.19 -2.98 -0.01
N ALA A 45 -4.49 -3.39 1.05
CA ALA A 45 -3.59 -2.54 1.81
C ALA A 45 -2.47 -1.93 0.94
N PHE A 46 -1.97 -2.66 -0.05
CA PHE A 46 -0.90 -2.21 -0.94
C PHE A 46 -1.35 -1.07 -1.83
N LEU A 47 -2.58 -1.13 -2.35
CA LEU A 47 -3.12 -0.03 -3.16
C LEU A 47 -3.26 1.24 -2.32
N ALA A 48 -3.86 1.13 -1.14
CA ALA A 48 -4.04 2.26 -0.23
C ALA A 48 -2.71 2.88 0.21
N LEU A 49 -1.71 2.07 0.58
CA LEU A 49 -0.38 2.55 0.93
C LEU A 49 0.32 3.27 -0.23
N ARG A 50 0.15 2.80 -1.47
CA ARG A 50 0.71 3.48 -2.65
C ARG A 50 0.07 4.84 -2.90
N VAL A 51 -1.25 4.96 -2.69
CA VAL A 51 -1.97 6.24 -2.79
C VAL A 51 -1.47 7.21 -1.73
N LEU A 52 -1.42 6.78 -0.46
CA LEU A 52 -1.00 7.62 0.66
C LEU A 52 0.47 8.04 0.55
N ALA A 53 1.36 7.15 0.12
CA ALA A 53 2.74 7.49 -0.16
C ALA A 53 2.88 8.56 -1.26
N ARG A 54 2.05 8.49 -2.30
CA ARG A 54 2.03 9.51 -3.36
C ARG A 54 1.51 10.86 -2.89
N LEU A 55 0.64 10.87 -1.89
CA LEU A 55 0.15 12.09 -1.24
C LEU A 55 1.11 12.63 -0.17
N GLY A 56 2.26 11.99 0.06
CA GLY A 56 3.22 12.40 1.12
C GLY A 56 2.79 11.98 2.54
N LEU A 57 1.73 11.18 2.66
CA LEU A 57 1.15 10.73 3.93
C LEU A 57 1.72 9.37 4.38
N ALA A 58 2.79 8.92 3.75
CA ALA A 58 3.54 7.72 4.14
C ALA A 58 3.90 7.62 5.65
N PRO A 59 4.28 8.71 6.35
CA PRO A 59 4.66 8.63 7.77
C PRO A 59 3.50 8.60 8.75
N ASP A 60 2.24 8.65 8.28
CA ASP A 60 1.11 8.60 9.20
C ASP A 60 1.17 7.29 10.01
N ALA A 61 1.06 7.41 11.34
CA ALA A 61 1.21 6.29 12.26
C ALA A 61 0.22 5.13 11.97
N ARG A 62 -0.97 5.46 11.43
CA ARG A 62 -1.98 4.46 11.04
C ARG A 62 -1.47 3.61 9.87
N GLY A 63 -0.80 4.24 8.90
CA GLY A 63 -0.14 3.54 7.80
C GLY A 63 1.10 2.76 8.25
N ALA A 64 1.89 3.31 9.18
CA ALA A 64 3.09 2.67 9.71
C ALA A 64 2.80 1.30 10.33
N ARG A 65 1.74 1.18 11.13
CA ARG A 65 1.30 -0.10 11.71
C ARG A 65 0.99 -1.15 10.64
N VAL A 66 0.39 -0.76 9.52
CA VAL A 66 0.07 -1.67 8.42
C VAL A 66 1.34 -2.11 7.69
N ILE A 67 2.30 -1.20 7.53
CA ILE A 67 3.62 -1.51 6.98
C ILE A 67 4.36 -2.51 7.88
N GLU A 68 4.32 -2.35 9.21
CA GLU A 68 4.89 -3.31 10.15
C GLU A 68 4.24 -4.70 10.03
N LYS A 69 2.91 -4.77 9.89
CA LYS A 69 2.21 -6.04 9.64
C LYS A 69 2.63 -6.69 8.34
N ILE A 70 2.81 -5.91 7.27
CA ILE A 70 3.36 -6.41 6.01
C ILE A 70 4.77 -6.96 6.25
N TRP A 71 5.63 -6.22 6.95
CA TRP A 71 7.00 -6.65 7.22
C TRP A 71 7.09 -7.93 8.04
N GLY A 72 6.23 -8.07 9.05
CA GLY A 72 6.18 -9.26 9.89
C GLY A 72 5.81 -10.55 9.14
N LYS A 73 5.26 -10.44 7.92
CA LYS A 73 4.94 -11.57 7.05
C LYS A 73 6.09 -11.97 6.10
N GLN A 74 7.22 -11.26 6.15
CA GLN A 74 8.38 -11.58 5.33
C GLN A 74 8.98 -12.93 5.77
N ASN A 75 9.17 -13.85 4.83
CA ASN A 75 9.84 -15.12 5.11
C ASN A 75 11.38 -14.98 5.08
N ALA A 76 12.08 -16.05 5.47
CA ALA A 76 13.55 -16.08 5.56
C ALA A 76 14.27 -15.77 4.22
N GLY A 77 13.60 -15.94 3.09
CA GLY A 77 14.10 -15.62 1.76
C GLY A 77 13.85 -14.17 1.32
N ALA A 78 13.41 -13.30 2.23
CA ALA A 78 12.97 -11.94 1.96
C ALA A 78 11.78 -11.83 0.98
N ARG A 79 10.87 -12.82 1.01
CA ARG A 79 9.69 -12.92 0.13
C ARG A 79 8.39 -12.88 0.93
N TRP A 80 7.31 -12.62 0.19
CA TRP A 80 5.94 -12.64 0.71
C TRP A 80 5.10 -13.67 -0.06
N ASP A 81 4.35 -14.46 0.69
CA ASP A 81 3.48 -15.49 0.15
C ASP A 81 2.10 -14.90 -0.19
N VAL A 82 1.40 -15.52 -1.14
CA VAL A 82 -0.01 -15.20 -1.40
C VAL A 82 -0.86 -16.03 -0.45
N GLU A 83 -1.49 -15.37 0.52
CA GLU A 83 -2.26 -16.06 1.55
C GLU A 83 -3.70 -16.40 1.12
N LYS A 84 -4.17 -15.87 -0.03
CA LYS A 84 -5.51 -16.12 -0.57
C LYS A 84 -5.43 -16.70 -1.98
N ASP A 85 -5.99 -17.88 -2.17
CA ASP A 85 -6.25 -18.46 -3.49
C ASP A 85 -7.37 -17.68 -4.17
N LEU A 86 -7.07 -17.07 -5.33
CA LEU A 86 -8.02 -16.33 -6.15
C LEU A 86 -8.40 -17.08 -7.43
N SER A 87 -8.06 -18.36 -7.52
CA SER A 87 -8.32 -19.21 -8.70
C SER A 87 -9.82 -19.37 -8.98
N ALA A 88 -10.66 -19.25 -7.96
CA ALA A 88 -12.11 -19.27 -8.11
C ALA A 88 -12.70 -17.93 -8.59
N GLU A 89 -11.97 -16.83 -8.38
CA GLU A 89 -12.41 -15.45 -8.65
C GLU A 89 -11.80 -14.89 -9.95
N THR A 90 -10.82 -15.60 -10.51
CA THR A 90 -10.06 -15.18 -11.68
C THR A 90 -9.87 -16.33 -12.67
N PHE A 91 -9.60 -16.03 -13.94
CA PHE A 91 -9.27 -17.05 -14.95
C PHE A 91 -7.85 -17.63 -14.82
N ALA A 92 -7.12 -17.28 -13.76
CA ALA A 92 -5.73 -17.68 -13.54
C ALA A 92 -5.62 -18.43 -12.20
N HIS A 93 -4.88 -19.54 -12.19
CA HIS A 93 -4.63 -20.26 -10.95
C HIS A 93 -3.50 -19.61 -10.16
N PHE A 94 -3.77 -19.31 -8.89
CA PHE A 94 -2.80 -18.80 -7.92
C PHE A 94 -2.85 -19.68 -6.68
N ASP A 95 -1.89 -20.60 -6.54
CA ASP A 95 -1.80 -21.45 -5.37
C ASP A 95 -1.65 -20.63 -4.09
N ALA A 96 -2.56 -20.82 -3.13
CA ALA A 96 -2.40 -20.30 -1.78
C ALA A 96 -1.11 -20.82 -1.15
N ASN A 97 -0.41 -19.95 -0.43
CA ASN A 97 0.88 -20.18 0.23
C ASN A 97 2.05 -20.47 -0.73
N ALA A 98 1.89 -20.23 -2.03
CA ALA A 98 3.01 -20.24 -2.95
C ALA A 98 3.80 -18.94 -2.87
N LEU A 99 5.13 -19.06 -2.96
CA LEU A 99 6.05 -17.93 -3.09
C LEU A 99 5.64 -17.06 -4.29
N SER A 100 5.15 -15.86 -4.02
CA SER A 100 4.66 -14.99 -5.09
C SER A 100 5.66 -13.89 -5.41
N LYS A 101 6.25 -13.99 -6.60
CA LYS A 101 7.05 -12.89 -7.19
C LYS A 101 6.24 -11.59 -7.28
N TRP A 102 4.92 -11.68 -7.42
CA TRP A 102 4.05 -10.52 -7.55
C TRP A 102 3.74 -9.86 -6.21
N ALA A 103 3.44 -10.65 -5.16
CA ALA A 103 3.30 -10.12 -3.81
C ALA A 103 4.60 -9.48 -3.34
N THR A 104 5.73 -10.18 -3.57
CA THR A 104 7.07 -9.66 -3.28
C THR A 104 7.32 -8.33 -4.03
N LEU A 105 7.01 -8.24 -5.32
CA LEU A 105 7.16 -7.01 -6.09
C LEU A 105 6.25 -5.87 -5.59
N ALA A 106 5.01 -6.17 -5.18
CA ALA A 106 4.08 -5.18 -4.64
C ALA A 106 4.61 -4.57 -3.34
N VAL A 107 5.10 -5.40 -2.43
CA VAL A 107 5.73 -4.97 -1.18
C VAL A 107 6.97 -4.13 -1.48
N LEU A 108 7.89 -4.61 -2.32
CA LEU A 108 9.11 -3.87 -2.67
C LEU A 108 8.80 -2.49 -3.27
N ARG A 109 7.75 -2.36 -4.10
CA ARG A 109 7.34 -1.07 -4.68
C ARG A 109 6.84 -0.06 -3.64
N ILE A 110 6.30 -0.54 -2.52
CA ILE A 110 5.87 0.29 -1.39
C ILE A 110 7.09 0.64 -0.55
N VAL A 111 7.85 -0.36 -0.12
CA VAL A 111 9.07 -0.18 0.68
C VAL A 111 10.03 0.82 0.03
N THR A 112 10.34 0.64 -1.26
CA THR A 112 11.24 1.56 -1.96
C THR A 112 10.69 2.97 -1.99
N ARG A 113 9.37 3.16 -2.14
CA ARG A 113 8.75 4.51 -2.11
C ARG A 113 8.78 5.14 -0.72
N LEU A 114 8.55 4.35 0.33
CA LEU A 114 8.60 4.81 1.72
C LEU A 114 10.02 5.23 2.11
N ASN A 115 11.02 4.39 1.80
CA ASN A 115 12.43 4.70 2.04
C ASN A 115 12.86 5.95 1.28
N PHE A 116 12.46 6.12 0.01
CA PHE A 116 12.78 7.33 -0.74
C PHE A 116 12.17 8.59 -0.10
N ALA A 117 10.92 8.52 0.37
CA ALA A 117 10.26 9.63 1.05
C ALA A 117 10.85 9.97 2.43
N GLN A 118 11.56 9.03 3.07
CA GLN A 118 12.33 9.27 4.29
C GLN A 118 13.69 9.89 3.98
N VAL A 119 14.42 9.35 2.99
CA VAL A 119 15.75 9.85 2.59
C VAL A 119 15.69 11.26 2.03
N SER A 120 14.71 11.59 1.17
CA SER A 120 14.59 12.93 0.60
C SER A 120 14.35 14.03 1.65
N ARG A 121 13.80 13.70 2.82
CA ARG A 121 13.60 14.66 3.92
C ARG A 121 14.82 14.83 4.83
N GLY A 122 15.64 13.79 4.98
CA GLY A 122 16.92 13.90 5.69
C GLY A 122 17.91 14.84 4.98
N VAL A 123 17.79 14.96 3.66
CA VAL A 123 18.63 15.86 2.83
C VAL A 123 18.15 17.33 2.88
N GLU A 124 16.87 17.59 3.15
CA GLU A 124 16.35 18.97 3.32
C GLU A 124 16.58 19.53 4.74
N SER A 125 17.05 18.69 5.67
CA SER A 125 17.28 19.03 7.08
C SER A 125 18.77 19.25 7.43
N GLY A 126 19.66 19.15 6.45
CA GLY A 126 21.12 19.18 6.60
C GLY A 126 21.78 20.34 5.89
#